data_AF-A0A841WDD4-F1
#
_entry.id   AF-A0A841WDD4-F1
#
_cell.length_a   1.000
_cell.length_b   1.000
_cell.length_c   1.000
_cell.angle_alpha   90.00
_cell.angle_beta   90.00
_cell.angle_gamma   90.00
#
_symmetry.space_group_name_H-M   'P 1'
#
loop_
_entity.id
_entity.type
_entity.pdbx_description
1 polymer ?
#
loop_
_entity_poly.entity_id
_entity_poly.type
_entity_poly.pdbx_seq_one_letter_code
_entity_poly.pdbx_strand_id
1 'polypeptide(L)'
;MKNKIHFPIIIAVAIATTCLSACRSTDEYKKLAQAGTNYSKALNQLLDLAVVTRIDESSEELLLQDRESNQTSDDYNEFSDSDSNRIDLINRLKKHNSLLSKYFKLLQDLAGSDAPERTQTAIGGVVDNLNTIGQTLRESNLIENKEVFQGIGKLIVSSKIRGALKEELQKRNQTIMLELKTQQELLNVLSTQIKGDLKGIQDRQELRLVINPLLQPTPIADEDTWIATRRELLTQELTAAELENASQALGDFQNIFQDFVEGRSSSGRINALLTDIEDLLSVIETLKTKE
;
A
#
# COMPACT_ATOMS: atom_id res chain seq x y z
N MET A 1 0.77 -6.67 -87.56
CA MET A 1 -0.16 -7.15 -86.52
C MET A 1 0.62 -7.39 -85.23
N LYS A 2 0.04 -6.95 -84.12
CA LYS A 2 0.62 -6.94 -82.77
C LYS A 2 0.88 -8.35 -82.26
N ASN A 3 2.01 -8.59 -81.60
CA ASN A 3 2.10 -9.54 -80.50
C ASN A 3 3.01 -8.96 -79.42
N LYS A 4 2.37 -8.53 -78.32
CA LYS A 4 2.99 -7.94 -77.14
C LYS A 4 3.55 -9.06 -76.27
N ILE A 5 4.85 -9.02 -76.01
CA ILE A 5 5.50 -9.81 -74.96
C ILE A 5 5.27 -9.03 -73.66
N HIS A 6 4.55 -9.63 -72.72
CA HIS A 6 4.35 -9.08 -71.38
C HIS A 6 5.57 -9.41 -70.51
N PHE A 7 6.38 -8.40 -70.20
CA PHE A 7 7.36 -8.44 -69.12
C PHE A 7 6.66 -7.97 -67.83
N PRO A 8 6.69 -8.73 -66.71
CA PRO A 8 6.15 -8.22 -65.46
C PRO A 8 7.12 -7.18 -64.87
N ILE A 9 6.61 -5.96 -64.69
CA ILE A 9 7.27 -4.91 -63.93
C ILE A 9 7.20 -5.32 -62.46
N ILE A 10 8.33 -5.69 -61.87
CA ILE A 10 8.46 -5.88 -60.42
C ILE A 10 8.51 -4.49 -59.80
N ILE A 11 7.37 -4.01 -59.30
CA ILE A 11 7.30 -2.82 -58.44
C ILE A 11 7.60 -3.28 -57.01
N ALA A 12 8.83 -3.07 -56.56
CA ALA A 12 9.20 -3.21 -55.17
C ALA A 12 8.57 -2.05 -54.37
N VAL A 13 7.43 -2.31 -53.72
CA VAL A 13 6.86 -1.39 -52.73
C VAL A 13 7.61 -1.60 -51.42
N ALA A 14 8.57 -0.72 -51.13
CA ALA A 14 9.17 -0.60 -49.81
C ALA A 14 8.11 -0.03 -48.86
N ILE A 15 7.44 -0.89 -48.11
CA ILE A 15 6.61 -0.48 -46.97
C ILE A 15 7.57 -0.03 -45.87
N ALA A 16 7.82 1.27 -45.81
CA ALA A 16 8.43 1.89 -44.65
C ALA A 16 7.42 1.84 -43.49
N THR A 17 7.44 0.75 -42.72
CA THR A 17 6.79 0.66 -41.43
C THR A 17 7.49 1.65 -40.49
N THR A 18 7.05 2.90 -40.52
CA THR A 18 7.37 3.86 -39.47
C THR A 18 6.70 3.35 -38.21
N CYS A 19 7.47 2.72 -37.33
CA CYS A 19 7.08 2.49 -35.95
C CYS A 19 6.87 3.88 -35.31
N LEU A 20 5.65 4.40 -35.40
CA LEU A 20 5.16 5.48 -34.54
C LEU A 20 5.17 4.92 -33.12
N SER A 21 6.32 4.98 -32.48
CA SER A 21 6.44 4.87 -31.04
C SER A 21 5.80 6.12 -30.48
N ALA A 22 4.47 6.07 -30.33
CA ALA A 22 3.69 7.12 -29.69
C ALA A 22 4.34 7.43 -28.34
N CYS A 23 4.84 8.67 -28.20
CA CYS A 23 5.30 9.18 -26.92
C CYS A 23 4.19 8.98 -25.89
N ARG A 24 4.56 8.56 -24.68
CA ARG A 24 3.59 8.59 -23.59
C ARG A 24 3.18 10.03 -23.34
N SER A 25 1.88 10.26 -23.22
CA SER A 25 1.34 11.60 -23.00
C SER A 25 1.61 12.05 -21.57
N THR A 26 1.72 13.36 -21.34
CA THR A 26 1.79 13.96 -20.00
C THR A 26 0.64 13.49 -19.10
N ASP A 27 -0.51 13.12 -19.68
CA ASP A 27 -1.67 12.65 -18.93
C ASP A 27 -1.51 11.23 -18.36
N GLU A 28 -0.73 10.36 -19.00
CA GLU A 28 -0.41 9.04 -18.42
C GLU A 28 0.46 9.16 -17.17
N TYR A 29 1.37 10.14 -17.13
CA TYR A 29 2.18 10.43 -15.94
C TYR A 29 1.37 11.07 -14.83
N LYS A 30 0.45 11.98 -15.17
CA LYS A 30 -0.51 12.53 -14.19
C LYS A 30 -1.33 11.41 -13.53
N LYS A 31 -1.80 10.44 -14.32
CA LYS A 31 -2.54 9.28 -13.79
C LYS A 31 -1.69 8.43 -12.85
N LEU A 32 -0.44 8.14 -13.20
CA LEU A 32 0.47 7.42 -12.29
C LEU A 32 0.71 8.21 -10.99
N ALA A 33 0.95 9.52 -11.08
CA ALA A 33 1.17 10.35 -9.91
C ALA A 33 -0.07 10.47 -9.03
N GLN A 34 -1.25 10.54 -9.64
CA GLN A 34 -2.53 10.48 -8.93
C GLN A 34 -2.70 9.13 -8.23
N ALA A 35 -2.40 8.02 -8.91
CA ALA A 35 -2.44 6.69 -8.30
C ALA A 35 -1.47 6.59 -7.12
N GLY A 36 -0.23 7.07 -7.24
CA GLY A 36 0.72 7.13 -6.13
C GLY A 36 0.25 8.01 -4.96
N THR A 37 -0.43 9.12 -5.25
CA THR A 37 -1.01 10.00 -4.21
C THR A 37 -2.19 9.32 -3.50
N ASN A 38 -3.09 8.69 -4.25
CA ASN A 38 -4.26 7.97 -3.72
C ASN A 38 -3.82 6.75 -2.90
N TYR A 39 -2.86 5.99 -3.41
CA TYR A 39 -2.22 4.89 -2.71
C TYR A 39 -1.65 5.36 -1.36
N SER A 40 -0.94 6.50 -1.36
CA SER A 40 -0.41 7.07 -0.13
C SER A 40 -1.50 7.45 0.87
N LYS A 41 -2.61 8.02 0.41
CA LYS A 41 -3.76 8.33 1.27
C LYS A 41 -4.35 7.05 1.90
N ALA A 42 -4.57 6.01 1.10
CA ALA A 42 -5.14 4.76 1.56
C ALA A 42 -4.21 4.06 2.57
N LEU A 43 -2.91 4.03 2.29
CA LEU A 43 -1.95 3.49 3.23
C LEU A 43 -1.95 4.26 4.56
N ASN A 44 -2.06 5.59 4.55
CA ASN A 44 -2.17 6.34 5.80
C ASN A 44 -3.41 5.97 6.61
N GLN A 45 -4.55 5.75 5.96
CA GLN A 45 -5.75 5.31 6.65
C GLN A 45 -5.60 3.89 7.22
N LEU A 46 -4.92 2.99 6.50
CA LEU A 46 -4.62 1.64 7.01
C LEU A 46 -3.66 1.70 8.21
N LEU A 47 -2.68 2.59 8.17
CA LEU A 47 -1.75 2.81 9.27
C LEU A 47 -2.44 3.37 10.52
N ASP A 48 -3.44 4.24 10.33
CA ASP A 48 -4.26 4.74 11.43
C ASP A 48 -5.10 3.59 12.04
N LEU A 49 -5.73 2.77 11.19
CA LEU A 49 -6.46 1.58 11.63
C LEU A 49 -5.54 0.63 12.42
N ALA A 50 -4.32 0.39 11.92
CA ALA A 50 -3.34 -0.46 12.60
C ALA A 50 -2.99 0.01 14.02
N VAL A 51 -3.01 1.32 14.28
CA VAL A 51 -2.79 1.86 15.63
C VAL A 51 -3.99 1.57 16.52
N VAL A 52 -5.19 1.88 16.04
CA VAL A 52 -6.42 1.71 16.85
C VAL A 52 -6.65 0.25 17.17
N THR A 53 -6.65 -0.62 16.15
CA THR A 53 -6.82 -2.06 16.32
C THR A 53 -5.78 -2.64 17.28
N ARG A 54 -4.53 -2.17 17.23
CA ARG A 54 -3.50 -2.66 18.16
C ARG A 54 -3.82 -2.32 19.62
N ILE A 55 -4.25 -1.09 19.88
CA ILE A 55 -4.61 -0.62 21.23
C ILE A 55 -5.86 -1.36 21.73
N ASP A 56 -6.83 -1.60 20.86
CA ASP A 56 -8.03 -2.34 21.24
C ASP A 56 -7.70 -3.81 21.55
N GLU A 57 -6.83 -4.43 20.75
CA GLU A 57 -6.35 -5.80 20.96
C GLU A 57 -5.67 -5.93 22.32
N SER A 58 -4.72 -5.05 22.63
CA SER A 58 -3.98 -5.05 23.90
C SER A 58 -4.89 -4.73 25.08
N SER A 59 -5.87 -3.85 24.90
CA SER A 59 -6.85 -3.51 25.93
C SER A 59 -7.79 -4.69 26.25
N GLU A 60 -8.29 -5.40 25.24
CA GLU A 60 -9.09 -6.61 25.46
C GLU A 60 -8.28 -7.71 26.15
N GLU A 61 -6.98 -7.84 25.81
CA GLU A 61 -6.08 -8.78 26.46
C GLU A 61 -5.87 -8.43 27.94
N LEU A 62 -5.58 -7.16 28.26
CA LEU A 62 -5.47 -6.68 29.64
C LEU A 62 -6.75 -6.94 30.45
N LEU A 63 -7.92 -6.69 29.87
CA LEU A 63 -9.21 -6.94 30.52
C LEU A 63 -9.49 -8.43 30.75
N LEU A 64 -9.03 -9.30 29.85
CA LEU A 64 -9.11 -10.74 30.03
C LEU A 64 -8.22 -11.17 31.19
N GLN A 65 -6.94 -10.77 31.17
CA GLN A 65 -5.98 -11.15 32.19
C GLN A 65 -6.32 -10.58 33.58
N ASP A 66 -6.92 -9.39 33.66
CA ASP A 66 -7.38 -8.79 34.92
C ASP A 66 -8.41 -9.66 35.63
N ARG A 67 -9.31 -10.29 34.87
CA ARG A 67 -10.30 -11.21 35.41
C ARG A 67 -9.70 -12.50 35.96
N GLU A 68 -8.54 -12.91 35.45
CA GLU A 68 -7.89 -14.17 35.82
C GLU A 68 -6.93 -14.01 37.00
N SER A 69 -6.13 -12.94 37.02
CA SER A 69 -5.03 -12.78 37.98
C SER A 69 -4.99 -11.43 38.70
N ASN A 70 -5.86 -10.47 38.36
CA ASN A 70 -5.76 -9.03 38.68
C ASN A 70 -4.48 -8.41 38.12
N GLN A 71 -4.61 -7.46 37.19
CA GLN A 71 -3.45 -6.81 36.58
C GLN A 71 -2.80 -5.80 37.54
N THR A 72 -1.49 -5.64 37.39
CA THR A 72 -0.69 -4.64 38.11
C THR A 72 -0.40 -3.44 37.22
N SER A 73 0.14 -2.38 37.83
CA SER A 73 0.65 -1.24 37.05
C SER A 73 1.82 -1.64 36.14
N ASP A 74 2.61 -2.66 36.51
CA ASP A 74 3.75 -3.10 35.70
C ASP A 74 3.25 -3.81 34.44
N ASP A 75 2.21 -4.64 34.55
CA ASP A 75 1.60 -5.30 33.40
C ASP A 75 1.02 -4.26 32.41
N TYR A 76 0.27 -3.27 32.92
CA TYR A 76 -0.24 -2.18 32.08
C TYR A 76 0.88 -1.42 31.35
N ASN A 77 2.00 -1.15 32.05
CA ASN A 77 3.13 -0.45 31.47
C ASN A 77 3.81 -1.28 30.37
N GLU A 78 3.91 -2.61 30.53
CA GLU A 78 4.47 -3.49 29.50
C GLU A 78 3.68 -3.43 28.18
N PHE A 79 2.34 -3.52 28.25
CA PHE A 79 1.48 -3.37 27.09
C PHE A 79 1.59 -1.96 26.49
N SER A 80 1.54 -0.92 27.33
CA SER A 80 1.63 0.47 26.90
C SER A 80 2.96 0.80 26.20
N ASP A 81 4.07 0.27 26.69
CA ASP A 81 5.40 0.45 26.10
C ASP A 81 5.51 -0.29 24.76
N SER A 82 4.96 -1.51 24.68
CA SER A 82 4.87 -2.27 23.42
C SER A 82 4.08 -1.50 22.37
N ASP A 83 2.90 -0.99 22.73
CA ASP A 83 2.05 -0.22 21.83
C ASP A 83 2.70 1.12 21.43
N SER A 84 3.38 1.80 22.37
CA SER A 84 4.11 3.04 22.08
C SER A 84 5.25 2.81 21.08
N ASN A 85 6.02 1.73 21.23
CA ASN A 85 7.06 1.36 20.27
C ASN A 85 6.48 1.08 18.88
N ARG A 86 5.32 0.42 18.85
CA ARG A 86 4.60 0.11 17.62
C ARG A 86 4.11 1.38 16.92
N ILE A 87 3.56 2.32 17.68
CA ILE A 87 3.08 3.63 17.18
C ILE A 87 4.24 4.46 16.62
N ASP A 88 5.42 4.47 17.25
CA ASP A 88 6.59 5.18 16.69
C ASP A 88 6.98 4.62 15.31
N LEU A 89 6.97 3.29 15.18
CA LEU A 89 7.29 2.64 13.91
C LEU A 89 6.26 2.93 12.82
N ILE A 90 4.97 2.91 13.16
CA ILE A 90 3.89 3.31 12.25
C ILE A 90 4.05 4.78 11.84
N ASN A 91 4.41 5.67 12.77
CA ASN A 91 4.66 7.08 12.46
C ASN A 91 5.86 7.28 11.52
N ARG A 92 6.92 6.47 11.64
CA ARG A 92 8.03 6.46 10.67
C ARG A 92 7.55 6.02 9.29
N LEU A 93 6.68 5.02 9.21
CA LEU A 93 6.10 4.57 7.95
C LEU A 93 5.18 5.63 7.34
N LYS A 94 4.37 6.35 8.12
CA LYS A 94 3.57 7.50 7.64
C LYS A 94 4.47 8.59 7.05
N LYS A 95 5.61 8.88 7.68
CA LYS A 95 6.62 9.83 7.15
C LYS A 95 7.21 9.34 5.83
N HIS A 96 7.61 8.06 5.76
CA HIS A 96 8.12 7.44 4.54
C HIS A 96 7.10 7.51 3.39
N ASN A 97 5.86 7.12 3.67
CA ASN A 97 4.76 7.18 2.72
C ASN A 97 4.48 8.60 2.21
N SER A 98 4.51 9.60 3.10
CA SER A 98 4.38 11.01 2.71
C SER A 98 5.50 11.48 1.78
N LEU A 99 6.72 10.99 1.98
CA LEU A 99 7.85 11.30 1.10
C LEU A 99 7.70 10.62 -0.27
N LEU A 100 7.20 9.37 -0.33
CA LEU A 100 6.90 8.70 -1.61
C LEU A 100 5.81 9.45 -2.38
N SER A 101 4.73 9.86 -1.72
CA SER A 101 3.70 10.72 -2.32
C SER A 101 4.28 12.01 -2.89
N LYS A 102 5.15 12.68 -2.12
CA LYS A 102 5.85 13.89 -2.57
C LYS A 102 6.76 13.61 -3.78
N TYR A 103 7.45 12.47 -3.79
CA TYR A 103 8.26 12.04 -4.94
C TYR A 103 7.40 11.90 -6.20
N PHE A 104 6.25 11.21 -6.13
CA PHE A 104 5.35 11.06 -7.27
C PHE A 104 4.79 12.39 -7.77
N LYS A 105 4.45 13.31 -6.87
CA LYS A 105 4.03 14.67 -7.24
C LYS A 105 5.15 15.43 -7.96
N LEU A 106 6.38 15.34 -7.48
CA LEU A 106 7.53 15.98 -8.14
C LEU A 106 7.86 15.34 -9.49
N LEU A 107 7.64 14.02 -9.67
CA LEU A 107 7.75 13.39 -10.98
C LEU A 107 6.71 13.92 -11.97
N GLN A 108 5.48 14.16 -11.52
CA GLN A 108 4.45 14.80 -12.33
C GLN A 108 4.85 16.22 -12.72
N ASP A 109 5.35 17.01 -11.78
CA ASP A 109 5.82 18.37 -12.04
C ASP A 109 6.98 18.35 -13.05
N LEU A 110 7.92 17.41 -12.90
CA LEU A 110 9.05 17.24 -13.81
C LEU A 110 8.61 16.85 -15.23
N ALA A 111 7.54 16.06 -15.36
CA ALA A 111 6.97 15.67 -16.65
C ALA A 111 6.35 16.84 -17.44
N GLY A 112 5.98 17.92 -16.75
CA GLY A 112 5.33 19.10 -17.34
C GLY A 112 6.10 20.41 -17.21
N SER A 113 7.33 20.40 -16.69
CA SER A 113 8.08 21.62 -16.36
C SER A 113 9.00 22.10 -17.48
N ASP A 114 9.00 23.42 -17.71
CA ASP A 114 9.96 24.14 -18.55
C ASP A 114 11.27 24.48 -17.81
N ALA A 115 11.33 24.28 -16.48
CA ALA A 115 12.48 24.53 -15.61
C ALA A 115 12.81 23.29 -14.75
N PRO A 116 13.39 22.24 -15.35
CA PRO A 116 13.53 20.92 -14.72
C PRO A 116 14.51 20.86 -13.53
N GLU A 117 15.53 21.72 -13.51
CA GLU A 117 16.64 21.65 -12.54
C GLU A 117 16.16 21.80 -11.09
N ARG A 118 15.31 22.80 -10.81
CA ARG A 118 14.76 23.02 -9.46
C ARG A 118 13.97 21.82 -8.96
N THR A 119 13.18 21.20 -9.83
CA THR A 119 12.39 20.02 -9.50
C THR A 119 13.29 18.81 -9.24
N GLN A 120 14.34 18.61 -10.03
CA GLN A 120 15.34 17.55 -9.80
C GLN A 120 16.08 17.72 -8.46
N THR A 121 16.44 18.95 -8.08
CA THR A 121 17.02 19.21 -6.75
C THR A 121 16.04 18.85 -5.63
N ALA A 122 14.76 19.21 -5.75
CA ALA A 122 13.74 18.86 -4.77
C ALA A 122 13.53 17.34 -4.67
N ILE A 123 13.56 16.62 -5.80
CA ILE A 123 13.52 15.15 -5.83
C ILE A 123 14.72 14.57 -5.08
N GLY A 124 15.91 15.17 -5.23
CA GLY A 124 17.12 14.85 -4.47
C GLY A 124 16.87 14.77 -2.98
N GLY A 125 16.45 15.88 -2.38
CA GLY A 125 16.22 15.93 -0.94
C GLY A 125 15.11 14.97 -0.47
N VAL A 126 14.09 14.71 -1.30
CA VAL A 126 13.04 13.72 -0.95
C VAL A 126 13.61 12.30 -0.94
N VAL A 127 14.39 11.92 -1.94
CA VAL A 127 14.95 10.57 -2.05
C VAL A 127 16.01 10.31 -0.98
N ASP A 128 16.79 11.31 -0.60
CA ASP A 128 17.75 11.16 0.50
C ASP A 128 17.03 10.88 1.82
N ASN A 129 15.96 11.64 2.13
CA ASN A 129 15.14 11.40 3.31
C ASN A 129 14.40 10.05 3.25
N LEU A 130 13.93 9.64 2.06
CA LEU A 130 13.35 8.31 1.87
C LEU A 130 14.34 7.21 2.22
N ASN A 131 15.57 7.32 1.74
CA ASN A 131 16.60 6.31 1.99
C ASN A 131 16.96 6.23 3.49
N THR A 132 17.07 7.38 4.17
CA THR A 132 17.33 7.41 5.61
C THR A 132 16.22 6.72 6.41
N ILE A 133 14.96 7.09 6.18
CA ILE A 133 13.84 6.47 6.90
C ILE A 133 13.66 5.01 6.49
N GLY A 134 13.78 4.73 5.19
CA GLY A 134 13.69 3.40 4.61
C GLY A 134 14.71 2.44 5.21
N GLN A 135 15.95 2.88 5.46
CA GLN A 135 16.94 2.06 6.14
C GLN A 135 16.47 1.68 7.54
N THR A 136 16.02 2.64 8.35
CA THR A 136 15.48 2.35 9.69
C THR A 136 14.30 1.38 9.64
N LEU A 137 13.41 1.54 8.68
CA LEU A 137 12.25 0.64 8.50
C LEU A 137 12.70 -0.77 8.12
N ARG A 138 13.66 -0.91 7.19
CA ARG A 138 14.22 -2.19 6.78
C ARG A 138 14.97 -2.88 7.91
N GLU A 139 15.58 -2.15 8.83
CA GLU A 139 16.26 -2.69 10.01
C GLU A 139 15.30 -3.03 11.16
N SER A 140 14.06 -2.54 11.14
CA SER A 140 13.07 -2.78 12.19
C SER A 140 12.70 -4.26 12.34
N ASN A 141 12.22 -4.64 13.53
CA ASN A 141 11.83 -6.02 13.82
C ASN A 141 10.53 -6.46 13.14
N LEU A 142 9.83 -5.58 12.40
CA LEU A 142 8.63 -5.95 11.64
C LEU A 142 8.95 -6.87 10.47
N ILE A 143 10.12 -6.70 9.86
CA ILE A 143 10.48 -7.45 8.66
C ILE A 143 11.46 -8.53 9.08
N GLU A 144 10.97 -9.74 9.29
CA GLU A 144 11.81 -10.86 9.74
C GLU A 144 12.85 -11.26 8.67
N ASN A 145 12.38 -11.43 7.44
CA ASN A 145 13.24 -11.82 6.33
C ASN A 145 13.86 -10.58 5.65
N LYS A 146 15.11 -10.26 5.98
CA LYS A 146 15.85 -9.16 5.33
C LYS A 146 16.31 -9.47 3.90
N GLU A 147 16.32 -10.74 3.51
CA GLU A 147 16.78 -11.16 2.17
C GLU A 147 15.83 -10.69 1.06
N VAL A 148 14.57 -10.36 1.38
CA VAL A 148 13.58 -9.80 0.45
C VAL A 148 14.02 -8.49 -0.21
N PHE A 149 15.02 -7.80 0.36
CA PHE A 149 15.61 -6.58 -0.19
C PHE A 149 16.85 -6.84 -1.05
N GLN A 150 17.35 -8.08 -1.11
CA GLN A 150 18.48 -8.42 -1.95
C GLN A 150 18.03 -8.56 -3.41
N GLY A 151 18.93 -8.20 -4.35
CA GLY A 151 18.69 -8.44 -5.78
C GLY A 151 17.64 -7.54 -6.42
N ILE A 152 17.24 -6.43 -5.80
CA ILE A 152 16.32 -5.46 -6.41
C ILE A 152 16.92 -4.95 -7.73
N GLY A 153 16.28 -5.36 -8.83
CA GLY A 153 16.75 -5.13 -10.18
C GLY A 153 16.77 -3.65 -10.55
N LYS A 154 17.64 -3.32 -11.51
CA LYS A 154 17.61 -1.99 -12.14
C LYS A 154 16.40 -1.90 -13.05
N LEU A 155 15.58 -0.87 -12.83
CA LEU A 155 14.45 -0.59 -13.68
C LEU A 155 14.90 -0.02 -15.04
N ILE A 156 14.32 -0.57 -16.11
CA ILE A 156 14.69 -0.26 -17.50
C ILE A 156 13.80 0.87 -18.04
N VAL A 157 14.27 2.11 -18.00
CA VAL A 157 13.45 3.25 -18.43
C VAL A 157 13.13 3.22 -19.93
N SER A 158 11.84 3.14 -20.26
CA SER A 158 11.34 3.08 -21.64
C SER A 158 11.81 4.27 -22.49
N SER A 159 12.05 4.03 -23.78
CA SER A 159 12.34 5.09 -24.77
C SER A 159 11.18 6.06 -24.98
N LYS A 160 9.96 5.70 -24.55
CA LYS A 160 8.79 6.58 -24.53
C LYS A 160 8.88 7.66 -23.45
N ILE A 161 9.75 7.50 -22.46
CA ILE A 161 10.07 8.51 -21.45
C ILE A 161 11.25 9.33 -21.96
N ARG A 162 11.17 10.66 -21.87
CA ARG A 162 12.18 11.58 -22.43
C ARG A 162 12.55 12.70 -21.46
N GLY A 163 13.62 13.41 -21.80
CA GLY A 163 14.08 14.61 -21.10
C GLY A 163 14.46 14.34 -19.64
N ALA A 164 14.30 15.37 -18.81
CA ALA A 164 14.67 15.35 -17.40
C ALA A 164 13.97 14.24 -16.61
N LEU A 165 12.74 13.86 -16.98
CA LEU A 165 12.03 12.76 -16.34
C LEU A 165 12.73 11.41 -16.58
N LYS A 166 13.22 11.18 -17.81
CA LYS A 166 13.97 9.96 -18.12
C LYS A 166 15.25 9.91 -17.30
N GLU A 167 16.01 11.00 -17.29
CA GLU A 167 17.25 11.10 -16.54
C GLU A 167 17.04 10.81 -15.06
N GLU A 168 15.97 11.36 -14.47
CA GLU A 168 15.74 11.20 -13.03
C GLU A 168 15.27 9.81 -12.64
N LEU A 169 14.44 9.17 -13.49
CA LEU A 169 14.08 7.76 -13.32
C LEU A 169 15.28 6.83 -13.52
N GLN A 170 16.17 7.11 -14.48
CA GLN A 170 17.39 6.32 -14.69
C GLN A 170 18.37 6.47 -13.54
N LYS A 171 18.55 7.70 -13.03
CA LYS A 171 19.47 8.02 -11.95
C LYS A 171 19.07 7.35 -10.63
N ARG A 172 17.77 7.26 -10.35
CA ARG A 172 17.26 6.83 -9.04
C ARG A 172 16.51 5.50 -9.06
N ASN A 173 16.58 4.77 -10.17
CA ASN A 173 15.82 3.54 -10.38
C ASN A 173 15.95 2.55 -9.22
N GLN A 174 17.16 2.23 -8.80
CA GLN A 174 17.40 1.22 -7.77
C GLN A 174 16.90 1.70 -6.40
N THR A 175 17.17 2.96 -6.06
CA THR A 175 16.71 3.53 -4.79
C THR A 175 15.18 3.54 -4.71
N ILE A 176 14.49 4.06 -5.73
CA ILE A 176 13.02 4.12 -5.66
C ILE A 176 12.39 2.72 -5.65
N MET A 177 12.96 1.76 -6.39
CA MET A 177 12.48 0.37 -6.35
C MET A 177 12.68 -0.27 -4.97
N LEU A 178 13.80 0.01 -4.31
CA LEU A 178 14.04 -0.42 -2.93
C LEU A 178 13.03 0.20 -1.95
N GLU A 179 12.71 1.48 -2.11
CA GLU A 179 11.74 2.14 -1.22
C GLU A 179 10.31 1.67 -1.44
N LEU A 180 9.90 1.42 -2.69
CA LEU A 180 8.61 0.82 -2.99
C LEU A 180 8.54 -0.63 -2.50
N LYS A 181 9.62 -1.40 -2.60
CA LYS A 181 9.69 -2.75 -2.03
C LYS A 181 9.60 -2.72 -0.50
N THR A 182 10.27 -1.77 0.14
CA THR A 182 10.17 -1.55 1.59
C THR A 182 8.74 -1.31 2.01
N GLN A 183 8.01 -0.47 1.26
CA GLN A 183 6.61 -0.20 1.52
C GLN A 183 5.71 -1.42 1.31
N GLN A 184 5.95 -2.19 0.24
CA GLN A 184 5.22 -3.43 -0.03
C GLN A 184 5.38 -4.46 1.11
N GLU A 185 6.62 -4.71 1.56
CA GLU A 185 6.87 -5.67 2.63
C GLU A 185 6.23 -5.25 3.96
N LEU A 186 6.32 -3.96 4.29
CA LEU A 186 5.66 -3.43 5.48
C LEU A 186 4.15 -3.52 5.40
N LEU A 187 3.56 -3.22 4.25
CA LEU A 187 2.12 -3.34 4.03
C LEU A 187 1.65 -4.78 4.23
N ASN A 188 2.37 -5.75 3.66
CA ASN A 188 2.06 -7.17 3.83
C ASN A 188 2.08 -7.57 5.31
N VAL A 189 3.16 -7.23 6.03
CA VAL A 189 3.29 -7.54 7.47
C VAL A 189 2.17 -6.89 8.28
N LEU A 190 1.89 -5.60 8.04
CA LEU A 190 0.84 -4.88 8.76
C LEU A 190 -0.55 -5.45 8.49
N SER A 191 -0.86 -5.82 7.25
CA SER A 191 -2.17 -6.41 6.92
C SER A 191 -2.43 -7.72 7.67
N THR A 192 -1.41 -8.58 7.74
CA THR A 192 -1.46 -9.83 8.52
C THR A 192 -1.63 -9.55 10.02
N GLN A 193 -0.91 -8.56 10.54
CA GLN A 193 -0.98 -8.20 11.96
C GLN A 193 -2.35 -7.59 12.33
N ILE A 194 -2.89 -6.67 11.52
CA ILE A 194 -4.23 -6.12 11.74
C ILE A 194 -5.28 -7.23 11.74
N LYS A 195 -5.18 -8.19 10.81
CA LYS A 195 -6.09 -9.35 10.80
C LYS A 195 -5.98 -10.18 12.07
N GLY A 196 -4.75 -10.44 12.54
CA GLY A 196 -4.50 -11.13 13.81
C GLY A 196 -5.09 -10.37 14.99
N ASP A 197 -4.87 -9.06 15.04
CA ASP A 197 -5.34 -8.19 16.12
C ASP A 197 -6.89 -8.13 16.13
N LEU A 198 -7.54 -7.95 14.97
CA LEU A 198 -9.00 -8.01 14.81
C LEU A 198 -9.56 -9.35 15.30
N LYS A 199 -8.89 -10.47 15.00
CA LYS A 199 -9.32 -11.78 15.47
C LYS A 199 -9.20 -11.91 17.00
N GLY A 200 -8.11 -11.40 17.58
CA GLY A 200 -7.91 -11.37 19.03
C GLY A 200 -8.98 -10.54 19.74
N ILE A 201 -9.30 -9.34 19.20
CA ILE A 201 -10.40 -8.51 19.68
C ILE A 201 -11.72 -9.28 19.63
N GLN A 202 -12.05 -9.86 18.47
CA GLN A 202 -13.31 -10.60 18.27
C GLN A 202 -13.46 -11.74 19.29
N ASP A 203 -12.42 -12.56 19.48
CA ASP A 203 -12.45 -13.70 20.40
C ASP A 203 -12.66 -13.28 21.85
N ARG A 204 -11.95 -12.22 22.29
CA ARG A 204 -12.06 -11.71 23.65
C ARG A 204 -13.36 -10.96 23.89
N GLN A 205 -13.87 -10.24 22.89
CA GLN A 205 -15.19 -9.60 22.94
C GLN A 205 -16.32 -10.63 22.93
N GLU A 206 -16.24 -11.71 22.14
CA GLU A 206 -17.23 -12.77 22.18
C GLU A 206 -17.27 -13.42 23.57
N LEU A 207 -16.11 -13.74 24.14
CA LEU A 207 -16.04 -14.25 25.50
C LEU A 207 -16.68 -13.27 26.50
N ARG A 208 -16.28 -11.99 26.43
CA ARG A 208 -16.66 -10.94 27.39
C ARG A 208 -18.12 -10.51 27.31
N LEU A 209 -18.66 -10.36 26.10
CA LEU A 209 -19.95 -9.71 25.82
C LEU A 209 -21.05 -10.71 25.45
N VAL A 210 -20.69 -11.91 25.00
CA VAL A 210 -21.67 -12.92 24.54
C VAL A 210 -21.69 -14.12 25.48
N ILE A 211 -20.55 -14.80 25.64
CA ILE A 211 -20.46 -16.06 26.38
C ILE A 211 -20.62 -15.82 27.88
N ASN A 212 -19.83 -14.91 28.47
CA ASN A 212 -19.86 -14.67 29.92
C ASN A 212 -21.24 -14.23 30.43
N PRO A 213 -21.97 -13.31 29.76
CA PRO A 213 -23.34 -12.96 30.15
C PRO A 213 -24.33 -14.12 30.00
N LEU A 214 -24.21 -14.93 28.95
CA LEU A 214 -25.11 -16.08 28.71
C LEU A 214 -24.95 -17.17 29.79
N LEU A 215 -23.74 -17.32 30.34
CA LEU A 215 -23.45 -18.31 31.38
C LEU A 215 -23.82 -17.84 32.79
N GLN A 216 -24.25 -16.60 32.98
CA GLN A 216 -24.68 -16.13 34.30
C GLN A 216 -26.00 -16.79 34.73
N PRO A 217 -26.22 -17.00 36.04
CA PRO A 217 -27.50 -17.51 36.55
C PRO A 217 -28.68 -16.58 36.28
N THR A 218 -28.42 -15.29 36.06
CA THR A 218 -29.42 -14.26 35.77
C THR A 218 -29.69 -14.24 34.26
N PRO A 219 -30.97 -14.30 33.82
CA PRO A 219 -31.32 -14.14 32.41
C PRO A 219 -30.81 -12.83 31.82
N ILE A 220 -30.52 -12.85 30.52
CA ILE A 220 -30.10 -11.65 29.77
C ILE A 220 -31.24 -10.63 29.81
N ALA A 221 -30.94 -9.41 30.28
CA ALA A 221 -31.95 -8.38 30.48
C ALA A 221 -32.39 -7.71 29.16
N ASP A 222 -31.48 -7.57 28.20
CA ASP A 222 -31.73 -6.98 26.88
C ASP A 222 -31.31 -7.97 25.78
N GLU A 223 -32.25 -8.84 25.40
CA GLU A 223 -32.02 -9.90 24.43
C GLU A 223 -31.72 -9.36 23.03
N ASP A 224 -32.35 -8.26 22.62
CA ASP A 224 -32.18 -7.67 21.29
C ASP A 224 -30.77 -7.09 21.13
N THR A 225 -30.28 -6.35 22.14
CA THR A 225 -28.90 -5.85 22.16
C THR A 225 -27.90 -7.00 22.16
N TRP A 226 -28.12 -8.04 22.97
CA TRP A 226 -27.23 -9.20 22.99
C TRP A 226 -27.18 -9.93 21.62
N ILE A 227 -28.34 -10.12 20.98
CA ILE A 227 -28.41 -10.70 19.62
C ILE A 227 -27.68 -9.82 18.62
N ALA A 228 -27.82 -8.49 18.71
CA ALA A 228 -27.13 -7.54 17.85
C ALA A 228 -25.61 -7.64 18.02
N THR A 229 -25.10 -7.59 19.26
CA THR A 229 -23.67 -7.73 19.57
C THR A 229 -23.11 -9.06 19.06
N ARG A 230 -23.81 -10.17 19.30
CA ARG A 230 -23.37 -11.48 18.79
C ARG A 230 -23.31 -11.51 17.26
N ARG A 231 -24.32 -10.95 16.59
CA ARG A 231 -24.34 -10.90 15.11
C ARG A 231 -23.17 -10.08 14.59
N GLU A 232 -22.93 -8.92 15.19
CA GLU A 232 -21.83 -8.03 14.81
C GLU A 232 -20.49 -8.75 14.91
N LEU A 233 -20.17 -9.32 16.08
CA LEU A 233 -18.92 -10.05 16.32
C LEU A 233 -18.73 -11.19 15.30
N LEU A 234 -19.76 -11.98 15.02
CA LEU A 234 -19.66 -13.09 14.07
C LEU A 234 -19.51 -12.66 12.60
N THR A 235 -19.80 -11.40 12.28
CA THR A 235 -19.66 -10.86 10.91
C THR A 235 -18.38 -10.06 10.70
N GLN A 236 -17.65 -9.70 11.76
CA GLN A 236 -16.37 -8.98 11.67
C GLN A 236 -15.27 -9.79 10.94
N GLU A 237 -15.27 -11.12 11.06
CA GLU A 237 -14.29 -12.00 10.39
C GLU A 237 -14.28 -11.82 8.86
N LEU A 238 -15.45 -11.61 8.26
CA LEU A 238 -15.59 -11.36 6.82
C LEU A 238 -14.89 -10.05 6.43
N THR A 239 -15.08 -8.98 7.23
CA THR A 239 -14.46 -7.67 6.97
C THR A 239 -12.94 -7.70 7.15
N ALA A 240 -12.41 -8.49 8.09
CA ALA A 240 -10.97 -8.65 8.28
C ALA A 240 -10.29 -9.33 7.07
N ALA A 241 -10.95 -10.35 6.48
CA ALA A 241 -10.45 -11.00 5.27
C ALA A 241 -10.50 -10.07 4.04
N GLU A 242 -11.54 -9.25 3.92
CA GLU A 242 -11.65 -8.23 2.87
C GLU A 242 -10.51 -7.20 2.97
N LEU A 243 -10.16 -6.77 4.19
CA LEU A 243 -9.07 -5.82 4.44
C LEU A 243 -7.71 -6.38 4.01
N GLU A 244 -7.42 -7.64 4.38
CA GLU A 244 -6.18 -8.31 4.01
C GLU A 244 -6.06 -8.42 2.48
N ASN A 245 -7.11 -8.88 1.80
CA ASN A 245 -7.13 -9.03 0.34
C ASN A 245 -6.90 -7.69 -0.36
N ALA A 246 -7.59 -6.63 0.06
CA ALA A 246 -7.43 -5.29 -0.50
C ALA A 246 -6.03 -4.73 -0.23
N SER A 247 -5.46 -4.98 0.96
CA SER A 247 -4.10 -4.56 1.30
C SER A 247 -3.04 -5.29 0.46
N GLN A 248 -3.23 -6.59 0.22
CA GLN A 248 -2.33 -7.38 -0.63
C GLN A 248 -2.37 -6.91 -2.10
N ALA A 249 -3.56 -6.59 -2.63
CA ALA A 249 -3.69 -6.02 -3.98
C ALA A 249 -2.91 -4.70 -4.12
N LEU A 250 -2.91 -3.86 -3.08
CA LEU A 250 -2.11 -2.64 -3.06
C LEU A 250 -0.60 -2.88 -2.95
N GLY A 251 -0.18 -4.05 -2.44
CA GLY A 251 1.20 -4.49 -2.45
C GLY A 251 1.82 -4.53 -3.85
N ASP A 252 1.01 -4.65 -4.90
CA ASP A 252 1.48 -4.67 -6.30
C ASP A 252 1.83 -3.31 -6.89
N PHE A 253 1.70 -2.21 -6.12
CA PHE A 253 2.03 -0.87 -6.60
C PHE A 253 3.46 -0.77 -7.17
N GLN A 254 4.44 -1.42 -6.53
CA GLN A 254 5.83 -1.48 -7.01
C GLN A 254 5.93 -2.09 -8.42
N ASN A 255 5.20 -3.17 -8.67
CA ASN A 255 5.16 -3.85 -9.97
C ASN A 255 4.48 -2.97 -11.03
N ILE A 256 3.38 -2.30 -10.68
CA ILE A 256 2.67 -1.38 -11.57
C ILE A 256 3.54 -0.18 -11.94
N PHE A 257 4.25 0.38 -10.96
CA PHE A 257 5.22 1.46 -11.20
C PHE A 257 6.33 1.00 -12.14
N GLN A 258 6.93 -0.17 -11.88
CA GLN A 258 7.97 -0.72 -12.75
C GLN A 258 7.46 -0.93 -14.17
N ASP A 259 6.34 -1.64 -14.34
CA ASP A 259 5.77 -1.90 -15.66
C ASP A 259 5.38 -0.61 -16.38
N PHE A 260 4.94 0.40 -15.63
CA PHE A 260 4.76 1.73 -16.19
C PHE A 260 6.09 2.23 -16.72
N VAL A 261 7.13 2.41 -15.89
CA VAL A 261 8.38 3.03 -16.33
C VAL A 261 9.08 2.24 -17.46
N GLU A 262 8.94 0.92 -17.46
CA GLU A 262 9.51 0.03 -18.48
C GLU A 262 8.69 -0.02 -19.77
N GLY A 263 7.53 0.66 -19.81
CA GLY A 263 6.69 0.76 -21.01
C GLY A 263 5.83 -0.48 -21.26
N ARG A 264 5.74 -1.40 -20.29
CA ARG A 264 4.93 -2.63 -20.34
C ARG A 264 3.49 -2.44 -19.88
N SER A 265 3.22 -1.41 -19.07
CA SER A 265 1.89 -1.18 -18.51
C SER A 265 0.97 -0.43 -19.47
N SER A 266 -0.30 -0.85 -19.49
CA SER A 266 -1.43 -0.18 -20.13
C SER A 266 -2.19 0.66 -19.10
N SER A 267 -2.98 1.64 -19.55
CA SER A 267 -3.82 2.46 -18.67
C SER A 267 -4.80 1.62 -17.82
N GLY A 268 -5.14 0.41 -18.27
CA GLY A 268 -6.03 -0.50 -17.55
C GLY A 268 -5.49 -0.95 -16.20
N ARG A 269 -4.18 -1.18 -16.06
CA ARG A 269 -3.57 -1.60 -14.77
C ARG A 269 -3.53 -0.47 -13.75
N ILE A 270 -3.37 0.77 -14.20
CA ILE A 270 -3.47 1.94 -13.31
C ILE A 270 -4.91 2.12 -12.85
N ASN A 271 -5.89 1.89 -13.72
CA ASN A 271 -7.30 1.97 -13.33
C ASN A 271 -7.71 0.85 -12.35
N ALA A 272 -7.22 -0.37 -12.55
CA ALA A 272 -7.44 -1.47 -11.62
C ALA A 272 -6.91 -1.12 -10.22
N LEU A 273 -5.67 -0.63 -10.13
CA LEU A 273 -5.10 -0.14 -8.88
C LEU A 273 -5.95 0.96 -8.21
N LEU A 274 -6.48 1.90 -8.99
CA LEU A 274 -7.37 2.93 -8.44
C LEU A 274 -8.65 2.32 -7.84
N THR A 275 -9.16 1.24 -8.43
CA THR A 275 -10.30 0.48 -7.91
C THR A 275 -9.91 -0.23 -6.62
N ASP A 276 -8.76 -0.93 -6.60
CA ASP A 276 -8.25 -1.62 -5.41
C ASP A 276 -8.03 -0.64 -4.23
N ILE A 277 -7.60 0.59 -4.53
CA ILE A 277 -7.50 1.68 -3.55
C ILE A 277 -8.87 2.05 -3.00
N GLU A 278 -9.88 2.24 -3.85
CA GLU A 278 -11.25 2.59 -3.43
C GLU A 278 -11.87 1.49 -2.58
N ASP A 279 -11.66 0.22 -2.95
CA ASP A 279 -12.11 -0.94 -2.19
C ASP A 279 -11.47 -0.99 -0.80
N LEU A 280 -10.14 -0.79 -0.70
CA LEU A 280 -9.48 -0.71 0.61
C LEU A 280 -10.07 0.40 1.47
N LEU A 281 -10.24 1.61 0.91
CA LEU A 281 -10.80 2.75 1.64
C LEU A 281 -12.20 2.41 2.18
N SER A 282 -13.04 1.76 1.36
CA SER A 282 -14.39 1.34 1.75
C SER A 282 -14.37 0.34 2.92
N VAL A 283 -13.46 -0.64 2.88
CA VAL A 283 -13.32 -1.62 3.97
C VAL A 283 -12.83 -0.94 5.26
N ILE A 284 -11.85 -0.03 5.17
CA ILE A 284 -11.36 0.71 6.34
C ILE A 284 -12.47 1.55 6.98
N GLU A 285 -13.27 2.28 6.19
CA GLU A 285 -14.39 3.07 6.72
C GLU A 285 -15.45 2.17 7.37
N THR A 286 -15.68 0.98 6.84
CA THR A 286 -16.58 -0.02 7.43
C THR A 286 -16.08 -0.52 8.80
N LEU A 287 -14.76 -0.60 8.99
CA LEU A 287 -14.17 -1.00 10.28
C LEU A 287 -14.24 0.15 11.29
N LYS A 288 -13.91 1.38 10.88
CA LYS A 288 -13.95 2.58 11.76
C LYS A 288 -15.34 2.97 12.24
N THR A 289 -16.38 2.67 11.47
CA THR A 289 -17.76 3.01 11.82
C THR A 289 -18.42 1.99 12.76
N LYS A 290 -17.73 0.88 13.05
CA LYS A 290 -18.14 -0.16 14.01
C LYS A 290 -17.48 0.00 15.38
N GLU A 291 -16.58 0.97 15.54
CA GLU A 291 -16.01 1.44 16.82
C GLU A 291 -16.87 2.57 17.40
#